data_AF-A0A1B3XMW4-F1
#
_entry.id   AF-A0A1B3XMW4-F1
#
_cell.length_a   1.000
_cell.length_b   1.000
_cell.length_c   1.000
_cell.angle_alpha   90.00
_cell.angle_beta   90.00
_cell.angle_gamma   90.00
#
_symmetry.space_group_name_H-M   'P 1'
#
loop_
_entity.id
_entity.type
_entity.pdbx_description
1 polymer ?
#
loop_
_entity_poly.entity_id
_entity_poly.type
_entity_poly.pdbx_seq_one_letter_code
_entity_poly.pdbx_strand_id
1 'polypeptide(L)'
;MKRQKLTEVLIELRKSALTIDSKESWKEVMKKYDLIIVGEKFNKISTIELEHSLKSTFHYEFANDEILELIPQTCHELGMKTKPMELLNDPLKIDAYTIHLF
;
A
#
# COMPACT_ATOMS: atom_id res chain seq x y z
N MET A 1 -17.80 4.38 -2.42
CA MET A 1 -17.01 5.42 -1.70
C MET A 1 -15.66 4.89 -1.22
N LYS A 2 -15.58 3.82 -0.41
CA LYS A 2 -14.29 3.36 0.16
C LYS A 2 -13.28 2.84 -0.88
N ARG A 3 -13.74 2.00 -1.81
CA ARG A 3 -12.94 1.52 -2.96
C ARG A 3 -12.37 2.65 -3.81
N GLN A 4 -13.18 3.68 -4.07
CA GLN A 4 -12.74 4.85 -4.83
C GLN A 4 -11.63 5.59 -4.08
N LYS A 5 -11.78 5.81 -2.76
CA LYS A 5 -10.73 6.43 -1.95
C LYS A 5 -9.43 5.61 -1.93
N LEU A 6 -9.53 4.29 -1.80
CA LEU A 6 -8.39 3.38 -1.91
C LEU A 6 -7.70 3.51 -3.28
N THR A 7 -8.49 3.56 -4.35
CA THR A 7 -7.99 3.74 -5.73
C THR A 7 -7.22 5.05 -5.87
N GLU A 8 -7.77 6.16 -5.37
CA GLU A 8 -7.14 7.48 -5.40
C GLU A 8 -5.81 7.48 -4.64
N VAL A 9 -5.79 6.89 -3.43
CA VAL A 9 -4.57 6.78 -2.61
C VAL A 9 -3.51 5.95 -3.31
N LEU A 10 -3.86 4.77 -3.86
CA LEU A 10 -2.91 3.92 -4.57
C LEU A 10 -2.32 4.61 -5.81
N ILE A 11 -3.12 5.39 -6.54
CA ILE A 11 -2.65 6.19 -7.68
C ILE A 11 -1.67 7.28 -7.19
N GLU A 12 -1.99 7.99 -6.11
CA GLU A 12 -1.12 9.02 -5.54
C GLU A 12 0.21 8.43 -5.04
N LEU A 13 0.17 7.30 -4.35
CA LEU A 13 1.37 6.59 -3.89
C LEU A 13 2.23 6.12 -5.06
N ARG A 14 1.62 5.52 -6.11
CA ARG A 14 2.34 5.17 -7.35
C ARG A 14 3.04 6.38 -7.96
N LYS A 15 2.33 7.49 -8.13
CA LYS A 15 2.89 8.72 -8.72
C LYS A 15 4.07 9.23 -7.90
N SER A 16 3.95 9.23 -6.57
CA SER A 16 5.00 9.71 -5.68
C SER A 16 6.20 8.78 -5.64
N ALA A 17 5.97 7.47 -5.67
CA ALA A 17 7.04 6.48 -5.74
C ALA A 17 7.84 6.59 -7.05
N LEU A 18 7.17 6.89 -8.18
CA LEU A 18 7.83 7.13 -9.47
C LEU A 18 8.70 8.40 -9.50
N THR A 19 8.52 9.34 -8.57
CA THR A 19 9.38 10.53 -8.46
C THR A 19 10.63 10.30 -7.60
N ILE A 20 10.78 9.12 -6.98
CA ILE A 20 11.93 8.83 -6.13
C ILE A 20 13.15 8.51 -6.99
N ASP A 21 14.18 9.35 -6.88
CA ASP A 21 15.43 9.30 -7.63
C ASP A 21 16.69 9.34 -6.74
N SER A 22 16.51 9.55 -5.44
CA SER A 22 17.57 9.74 -4.46
C SER A 22 17.15 9.27 -3.08
N LYS A 23 18.10 9.18 -2.15
CA LYS A 23 17.83 8.80 -0.77
C LYS A 23 17.02 9.89 -0.05
N GLU A 24 17.24 11.14 -0.42
CA GLU A 24 16.57 12.31 0.10
C GLU A 24 15.09 12.31 -0.33
N SER A 25 14.80 12.18 -1.64
CA SER A 25 13.43 12.11 -2.14
C SER A 25 12.69 10.87 -1.62
N TRP A 26 13.38 9.75 -1.42
CA TRP A 26 12.82 8.56 -0.76
C TRP A 26 12.34 8.86 0.67
N LYS A 27 13.20 9.49 1.49
CA LYS A 27 12.84 9.87 2.86
C LYS A 27 11.71 10.89 2.92
N GLU A 28 11.68 11.84 1.99
CA GLU A 28 10.61 12.82 1.90
C GLU A 28 9.26 12.17 1.60
N VAL A 29 9.22 11.23 0.65
CA VAL A 29 7.99 10.49 0.33
C VAL A 29 7.54 9.62 1.51
N MET A 30 8.45 8.90 2.16
CA MET A 30 8.11 8.10 3.35
C MET A 30 7.55 8.97 4.47
N LYS A 31 8.17 10.13 4.73
CA LYS A 31 7.71 11.07 5.74
C LYS A 31 6.36 11.71 5.37
N LYS A 32 6.15 12.01 4.09
CA LYS A 32 4.90 12.63 3.61
C LYS A 32 3.69 11.73 3.87
N TYR A 33 3.85 10.43 3.64
CA TYR A 33 2.76 9.47 3.75
C TYR A 33 2.76 8.67 5.05
N ASP A 34 3.72 8.88 5.93
CA ASP A 34 3.90 8.06 7.13
C ASP A 34 3.87 6.56 6.78
N LEU A 35 4.69 6.21 5.77
CA LEU A 35 4.62 4.94 5.06
C LEU A 35 6.01 4.44 4.71
N ILE A 36 6.28 3.15 4.94
CA ILE A 36 7.49 2.51 4.45
C ILE A 36 7.34 2.07 2.99
N ILE A 37 8.22 2.56 2.11
CA ILE A 37 8.33 2.14 0.70
C ILE A 37 9.67 1.44 0.48
N VAL A 38 9.64 0.23 -0.06
CA VAL A 38 10.79 -0.65 -0.24
C VAL A 38 10.83 -1.26 -1.65
N GLY A 39 11.80 -2.14 -1.89
CA GLY A 39 11.97 -2.85 -3.15
C GLY A 39 12.85 -2.09 -4.15
N GLU A 40 13.22 -2.79 -5.22
CA GLU A 40 13.94 -2.17 -6.34
C GLU A 40 13.10 -1.02 -6.91
N LYS A 41 13.73 0.14 -7.10
CA LYS A 41 13.04 1.36 -7.58
C LYS A 41 11.89 1.82 -6.68
N PHE A 42 11.88 1.45 -5.40
CA PHE A 42 10.88 1.89 -4.41
C PHE A 42 9.43 1.59 -4.82
N ASN A 43 9.19 0.40 -5.37
CA ASN A 43 7.90 0.03 -5.95
C ASN A 43 7.01 -0.82 -5.05
N LYS A 44 7.39 -1.09 -3.78
CA LYS A 44 6.64 -1.97 -2.88
C LYS A 44 6.24 -1.30 -1.59
N ILE A 45 5.01 -1.60 -1.16
CA ILE A 45 4.46 -1.25 0.17
C ILE A 45 3.72 -2.47 0.74
N SER A 46 3.50 -2.52 2.04
CA SER A 46 2.62 -3.52 2.66
C SER A 46 1.24 -2.93 2.96
N THR A 47 0.21 -3.77 3.05
CA THR A 47 -1.11 -3.31 3.49
C THR A 47 -1.10 -2.85 4.95
N ILE A 48 -0.26 -3.42 5.81
CA ILE A 48 -0.09 -2.98 7.22
C ILE A 48 0.34 -1.51 7.27
N GLU A 49 1.36 -1.14 6.50
CA GLU A 49 1.85 0.23 6.41
C GLU A 49 0.81 1.14 5.73
N LEU A 50 0.13 0.63 4.69
CA LEU A 50 -0.94 1.36 4.02
C LEU A 50 -2.12 1.67 4.94
N GLU A 51 -2.55 0.74 5.79
CA GLU A 51 -3.60 0.96 6.79
C GLU A 51 -3.21 2.06 7.77
N HIS A 52 -1.96 2.03 8.25
CA HIS A 52 -1.43 3.07 9.12
C HIS A 52 -1.48 4.44 8.43
N SER A 53 -0.93 4.53 7.21
CA SER A 53 -0.92 5.73 6.38
C SER A 53 -2.32 6.25 6.06
N LEU A 54 -3.26 5.36 5.71
CA LEU A 54 -4.65 5.69 5.45
C LEU A 54 -5.27 6.40 6.66
N LYS A 55 -5.01 5.90 7.87
CA LYS A 55 -5.51 6.48 9.11
C LYS A 55 -4.80 7.78 9.48
N SER A 56 -3.46 7.78 9.52
CA SER A 56 -2.67 8.90 10.04
C SER A 56 -2.58 10.08 9.06
N THR A 57 -2.42 9.79 7.76
CA THR A 57 -2.18 10.79 6.73
C THR A 57 -3.44 11.10 5.91
N PHE A 58 -4.19 10.08 5.49
CA PHE A 58 -5.36 10.28 4.63
C PHE A 58 -6.67 10.40 5.41
N HIS A 59 -6.62 10.32 6.74
CA HIS A 59 -7.75 10.40 7.67
C HIS A 59 -8.92 9.48 7.28
N TYR A 60 -8.59 8.26 6.87
CA TYR A 60 -9.51 7.26 6.38
C TYR A 60 -9.28 5.90 7.05
N GLU A 61 -10.34 5.30 7.59
CA GLU A 61 -10.25 4.04 8.32
C GLU A 61 -11.08 2.94 7.62
N PHE A 62 -10.47 1.78 7.48
CA PHE A 62 -11.11 0.54 7.04
C PHE A 62 -11.38 -0.33 8.27
N ALA A 63 -12.41 -1.19 8.21
CA ALA A 63 -12.47 -2.29 9.16
C ALA A 63 -11.35 -3.30 8.85
N ASN A 64 -10.80 -3.97 9.86
CA ASN A 64 -9.61 -4.82 9.74
C ASN A 64 -9.67 -5.85 8.59
N ASP A 65 -10.86 -6.36 8.24
CA ASP A 65 -11.01 -7.35 7.16
C ASP A 65 -11.35 -6.72 5.79
N GLU A 66 -11.93 -5.52 5.79
CA GLU A 66 -12.45 -4.87 4.58
C GLU A 66 -11.33 -4.51 3.60
N ILE A 67 -10.17 -4.08 4.12
CA ILE A 67 -9.05 -3.71 3.27
C ILE A 67 -8.40 -4.93 2.61
N LEU A 68 -8.32 -6.07 3.31
CA LEU A 68 -7.78 -7.31 2.76
C LEU A 68 -8.63 -7.85 1.61
N GLU A 69 -9.95 -7.63 1.64
CA GLU A 69 -10.86 -7.96 0.54
C GLU A 69 -10.71 -7.01 -0.65
N LEU A 70 -10.58 -5.71 -0.40
CA LEU A 70 -10.58 -4.68 -1.44
C LEU A 70 -9.25 -4.56 -2.18
N ILE A 71 -8.12 -4.84 -1.52
CA ILE A 71 -6.78 -4.62 -2.07
C ILE A 71 -6.53 -5.42 -3.34
N PRO A 72 -6.72 -6.75 -3.39
CA PRO A 72 -6.45 -7.52 -4.61
C PRO A 72 -7.26 -7.02 -5.80
N GLN A 73 -8.55 -6.74 -5.60
CA GLN A 73 -9.46 -6.27 -6.66
C GLN A 73 -9.07 -4.87 -7.15
N THR A 74 -8.76 -3.95 -6.25
CA THR A 74 -8.41 -2.56 -6.59
C THR A 74 -7.04 -2.50 -7.27
N CYS A 75 -6.07 -3.27 -6.77
CA CYS A 75 -4.76 -3.39 -7.40
C CYS A 75 -4.86 -3.99 -8.80
N HIS A 76 -5.68 -5.03 -9.00
CA HIS A 76 -5.90 -5.65 -10.31
C HIS A 76 -6.39 -4.62 -11.35
N GLU A 77 -7.39 -3.81 -11.00
CA GLU A 77 -7.91 -2.75 -11.88
C GLU A 77 -6.87 -1.67 -12.21
N LEU A 78 -5.93 -1.41 -11.30
CA LEU A 78 -4.85 -0.46 -11.49
C LEU A 78 -3.61 -1.07 -12.20
N GLY A 79 -3.65 -2.36 -12.55
CA GLY A 79 -2.50 -3.09 -13.09
C GLY A 79 -1.36 -3.27 -12.08
N MET A 80 -1.64 -3.18 -10.78
CA MET A 80 -0.70 -3.46 -9.69
C MET A 80 -0.72 -4.94 -9.34
N LYS A 81 0.43 -5.49 -8.97
CA LYS A 81 0.50 -6.88 -8.46
C LYS A 81 0.37 -6.89 -6.94
N THR A 82 -0.28 -7.89 -6.41
CA THR A 82 -0.30 -8.17 -4.97
C THR A 82 0.34 -9.54 -4.71
N LYS A 83 1.01 -9.67 -3.56
CA LYS A 83 1.51 -10.95 -3.05
C LYS A 83 0.97 -11.12 -1.62
N PRO A 84 0.27 -12.22 -1.31
CA PRO A 84 -0.21 -12.46 0.05
C PRO A 84 0.97 -12.63 1.02
N MET A 85 0.75 -12.18 2.24
CA MET A 85 1.60 -12.41 3.40
C MET A 85 0.78 -13.22 4.40
N GLU A 86 1.21 -14.45 4.63
CA GLU A 86 0.51 -15.43 5.47
C GLU A 86 1.02 -15.33 6.92
N LEU A 87 0.16 -15.66 7.89
CA LEU A 87 0.59 -15.78 9.27
C LEU A 87 1.55 -16.96 9.43
N LEU A 88 2.68 -16.76 10.13
CA LEU A 88 3.64 -17.83 10.40
C LEU A 88 3.02 -19.04 11.11
N ASN A 89 2.07 -18.78 12.01
CA ASN A 89 1.40 -19.81 12.81
C ASN A 89 0.12 -20.36 12.13
N ASP A 90 -0.32 -19.75 11.02
CA ASP A 90 -1.48 -20.20 10.24
C ASP A 90 -1.29 -19.82 8.76
N PRO A 91 -0.57 -20.65 7.98
CA PRO A 91 -0.26 -20.35 6.58
C PRO A 91 -1.47 -20.27 5.64
N LEU A 92 -2.65 -20.72 6.09
CA LEU A 92 -3.89 -20.59 5.31
C LEU A 92 -4.55 -19.22 5.49
N LYS A 93 -4.14 -18.46 6.51
CA LYS A 93 -4.67 -17.14 6.81
C LYS A 93 -3.76 -16.04 6.25
N ILE A 94 -4.32 -15.25 5.33
CA ILE A 94 -3.70 -14.03 4.84
C ILE A 94 -3.80 -12.97 5.93
N ASP A 95 -2.66 -12.42 6.33
CA ASP A 95 -2.55 -11.32 7.30
C ASP A 95 -2.45 -9.97 6.59
N ALA A 96 -1.78 -9.94 5.44
CA ALA A 96 -1.50 -8.73 4.69
C ALA A 96 -1.21 -9.04 3.22
N TYR A 97 -1.02 -7.99 2.42
CA TYR A 97 -0.43 -8.09 1.09
C TYR A 97 0.79 -7.19 0.98
N THR A 98 1.79 -7.69 0.25
CA THR A 98 2.75 -6.80 -0.42
C THR A 98 2.13 -6.31 -1.73
N ILE A 99 2.10 -4.99 -1.93
CA ILE A 99 1.59 -4.35 -3.14
C ILE A 99 2.77 -3.87 -3.96
N HIS A 100 2.79 -4.22 -5.25
CA HIS A 100 3.72 -3.69 -6.24
C HIS A 100 3.04 -2.56 -7.00
N LEU A 101 3.46 -1.33 -6.74
CA LEU A 101 2.89 -0.11 -7.33
C LEU A 101 3.11 -0.05 -8.85
N PHE A 102 4.24 -0.55 -9.36
CA PHE A 102 4.60 -0.63 -10.78
C PHE A 102 5.71 -1.65 -11.03
#